data_AF-A0A1C7MQS7-F1
#
_entry.id   AF-A0A1C7MQS7-F1
#
_cell.length_a   1.000
_cell.length_b   1.000
_cell.length_c   1.000
_cell.angle_alpha   90.00
_cell.angle_beta   90.00
_cell.angle_gamma   90.00
#
_symmetry.space_group_name_H-M   'P 1'
#
loop_
_entity.id
_entity.type
_entity.pdbx_description
1 polymer ?
#
loop_
_entity_poly.entity_id
_entity_poly.type
_entity_poly.pdbx_seq_one_letter_code
_entity_poly.pdbx_strand_id
1 'polypeptide(L)'
;MVNAVLDVLHKPIFTDYMFDHASSLIIDSIPALYNDKRRSPSMLTFFAALLRSEDLRRRVVALRCIMLLCSPEEEEEHSSDPDLQPFAFVTALKYRSLPSDLAEFADTYGRERCEIFAIDRCHDDYVAMHIQHSIDPDLVKFGRELAAQVLSSQYALPQSLCPCCYHVTADLKAEDGWEDILTRCATALRDNPNSVHSDEDLADVLEWNYLSMHRSKAAHTFAQAAMARNPSFGYFYYASSCSAETSSEKLRIVKKGLKCKELAPWLRAEFLRRAVHSAMFIGVMLQVVAKNEAAAHLFSAYQDAKMLLKASPPDSVHRQQDVDIYILLTLVIEGPKIELTSGVIQSALKELEINDKFMEFINRPTKSTDMLRMLESRKAVVDRLPEALAEWSATLQRADAIMHGGSRNMTLPEPAQKGDTQTLNSWLSNFEDELEKKEHCDDKDDEDGGPSFSELFEEDELALMRCSWCFRPSVVLKKCGRCGIPRYCDSECQKNHWKEHKIVCGHDMDIDLRQDDVATLSDSVHMPS
;
A
#
# COMPACT_ATOMS: atom_id res chain seq x y z
N MET A 1 -18.71 28.86 13.93
CA MET A 1 -17.27 29.12 13.99
C MET A 1 -16.58 28.78 12.68
N VAL A 2 -16.63 27.51 12.23
CA VAL A 2 -15.99 27.05 10.98
C VAL A 2 -16.34 27.93 9.76
N ASN A 3 -17.62 28.19 9.51
CA ASN A 3 -18.02 29.05 8.37
C ASN A 3 -17.42 30.46 8.47
N ALA A 4 -17.33 31.04 9.66
CA ALA A 4 -16.72 32.36 9.83
C ALA A 4 -15.20 32.34 9.57
N VAL A 5 -14.52 31.23 9.84
CA VAL A 5 -13.10 31.04 9.50
C VAL A 5 -12.93 30.88 7.99
N LEU A 6 -13.80 30.08 7.33
CA LEU A 6 -13.84 29.94 5.87
C LEU A 6 -14.12 31.30 5.18
N ASP A 7 -15.05 32.09 5.70
CA ASP A 7 -15.36 33.45 5.21
C ASP A 7 -14.15 34.39 5.29
N VAL A 8 -13.30 34.22 6.30
CA VAL A 8 -12.04 34.99 6.41
C VAL A 8 -11.06 34.58 5.31
N LEU A 9 -10.96 33.29 4.99
CA LEU A 9 -10.08 32.79 3.92
C LEU A 9 -10.54 33.23 2.51
N HIS A 10 -11.83 33.53 2.33
CA HIS A 10 -12.31 34.15 1.08
C HIS A 10 -11.81 35.58 0.88
N LYS A 11 -11.38 36.26 1.94
CA LYS A 11 -10.86 37.63 1.80
C LYS A 11 -9.55 37.63 1.01
N PRO A 12 -9.29 38.67 0.20
CA PRO A 12 -8.13 38.70 -0.70
C PRO A 12 -6.79 38.86 0.04
N ILE A 13 -6.81 39.19 1.33
CA ILE A 13 -5.61 39.53 2.11
C ILE A 13 -5.52 38.60 3.32
N PHE A 14 -4.58 37.66 3.28
CA PHE A 14 -4.15 36.85 4.42
C PHE A 14 -2.66 36.53 4.27
N THR A 15 -1.97 36.25 5.37
CA THR A 15 -0.59 35.75 5.36
C THR A 15 -0.56 34.22 5.34
N ASP A 16 0.59 33.62 5.01
CA ASP A 16 0.80 32.17 5.12
C ASP A 16 0.46 31.65 6.53
N TYR A 17 0.89 32.38 7.56
CA TYR A 17 0.55 32.10 8.96
C TYR A 17 -0.96 32.14 9.23
N MET A 18 -1.68 33.13 8.68
CA MET A 18 -3.14 33.20 8.85
C MET A 18 -3.85 32.04 8.16
N PHE A 19 -3.37 31.62 6.98
CA PHE A 19 -3.93 30.49 6.25
C PHE A 19 -3.72 29.18 7.01
N ASP A 20 -2.50 28.93 7.48
CA ASP A 20 -2.16 27.74 8.25
C ASP A 20 -2.92 27.71 9.58
N HIS A 21 -3.00 28.83 10.30
CA HIS A 21 -3.74 28.91 11.55
C HIS A 21 -5.25 28.71 11.37
N ALA A 22 -5.84 29.32 10.33
CA ALA A 22 -7.23 29.09 9.97
C ALA A 22 -7.47 27.61 9.62
N SER A 23 -6.56 26.98 8.87
CA SER A 23 -6.62 25.56 8.55
C SER A 23 -6.56 24.71 9.81
N SER A 24 -5.64 24.98 10.75
CA SER A 24 -5.57 24.29 12.05
C SER A 24 -6.87 24.42 12.84
N LEU A 25 -7.47 25.61 12.92
CA LEU A 25 -8.74 25.82 13.62
C LEU A 25 -9.89 25.01 12.99
N ILE A 26 -9.90 24.88 11.65
CA ILE A 26 -10.88 24.05 10.94
C ILE A 26 -10.63 22.57 11.27
N ILE A 27 -9.37 22.12 11.26
CA ILE A 27 -8.98 20.74 11.57
C ILE A 27 -9.36 20.35 13.00
N ASP A 28 -9.04 21.20 13.98
CA ASP A 28 -9.33 20.97 15.39
C ASP A 28 -10.84 20.92 15.69
N SER A 29 -11.67 21.44 14.79
CA SER A 29 -13.13 21.36 14.90
C SER A 29 -13.71 20.03 14.41
N ILE A 30 -12.96 19.22 13.64
CA ILE A 30 -13.44 17.98 13.04
C ILE A 30 -13.96 16.97 14.08
N PRO A 31 -13.28 16.70 15.22
CA PRO A 31 -13.80 15.76 16.22
C PRO A 31 -15.17 16.16 16.79
N ALA A 32 -15.42 17.46 16.94
CA ALA A 32 -16.72 17.96 17.41
C ALA A 32 -17.82 17.86 16.34
N LEU A 33 -17.44 17.82 15.06
CA LEU A 33 -18.34 17.70 13.92
C LEU A 33 -18.61 16.26 13.50
N TYR A 34 -17.75 15.32 13.90
CA TYR A 34 -17.91 13.88 13.65
C TYR A 34 -19.28 13.36 14.13
N ASN A 35 -19.76 13.88 15.27
CA ASN A 35 -21.05 13.49 15.86
C ASN A 35 -22.24 14.34 15.37
N ASP A 36 -21.99 15.41 14.61
CA ASP A 36 -23.06 16.23 14.03
C ASP A 36 -23.26 15.80 12.58
N LYS A 37 -24.44 15.24 12.25
CA LYS A 37 -24.83 14.76 10.91
C LYS A 37 -24.71 15.81 9.79
N ARG A 38 -24.35 17.04 10.15
CA ARG A 38 -23.97 18.11 9.24
C ARG A 38 -22.53 17.92 8.76
N ARG A 39 -22.33 16.96 7.83
CA ARG A 39 -21.21 17.05 6.86
C ARG A 39 -21.27 18.45 6.27
N SER A 40 -20.38 19.37 6.67
CA SER A 40 -20.41 20.75 6.16
C SER A 40 -19.94 20.71 4.71
N PRO A 41 -20.82 20.98 3.72
CA PRO A 41 -20.42 20.94 2.32
C PRO A 41 -19.23 21.88 2.04
N SER A 42 -19.21 23.05 2.68
CA SER A 42 -18.13 24.03 2.59
C SER A 42 -16.78 23.54 3.12
N MET A 43 -16.76 22.63 4.11
CA MET A 43 -15.50 22.02 4.56
C MET A 43 -15.01 21.00 3.54
N LEU A 44 -15.91 20.19 2.98
CA LEU A 44 -15.55 19.21 1.96
C LEU A 44 -15.06 19.89 0.68
N THR A 45 -15.69 20.99 0.25
CA THR A 45 -15.21 21.77 -0.90
C THR A 45 -13.86 22.43 -0.60
N PHE A 46 -13.68 23.00 0.59
CA PHE A 46 -12.38 23.55 1.00
C PHE A 46 -11.26 22.51 0.96
N PHE A 47 -11.43 21.35 1.62
CA PHE A 47 -10.41 20.30 1.62
C PHE A 47 -10.22 19.65 0.26
N ALA A 48 -11.30 19.44 -0.53
CA ALA A 48 -11.16 18.94 -1.89
C ALA A 48 -10.33 19.89 -2.76
N ALA A 49 -10.50 21.22 -2.61
CA ALA A 49 -9.68 22.20 -3.30
C ALA A 49 -8.22 22.16 -2.84
N LEU A 50 -7.94 21.95 -1.54
CA LEU A 50 -6.57 21.84 -1.03
C LEU A 50 -5.78 20.66 -1.62
N LEU A 51 -6.44 19.62 -2.13
CA LEU A 51 -5.77 18.54 -2.90
C LEU A 51 -5.10 19.05 -4.18
N ARG A 52 -5.40 20.29 -4.60
CA ARG A 52 -4.84 20.95 -5.78
C ARG A 52 -3.71 21.93 -5.44
N SER A 53 -3.38 22.11 -4.16
CA SER A 53 -2.27 22.96 -3.72
C SER A 53 -0.94 22.47 -4.26
N GLU A 54 -0.04 23.39 -4.57
CA GLU A 54 1.36 23.05 -4.84
C GLU A 54 2.05 22.43 -3.60
N ASP A 55 1.61 22.77 -2.37
CA ASP A 55 2.15 22.21 -1.12
C ASP A 55 1.60 20.81 -0.83
N LEU A 56 2.49 19.81 -0.83
CA LEU A 56 2.11 18.45 -0.44
C LEU A 56 1.56 18.37 0.98
N ARG A 57 2.04 19.20 1.93
CA ARG A 57 1.56 19.17 3.31
C ARG A 57 0.07 19.52 3.38
N ARG A 58 -0.34 20.55 2.64
CA ARG A 58 -1.75 20.95 2.51
C ARG A 58 -2.58 19.82 1.89
N ARG A 59 -2.06 19.15 0.85
CA ARG A 59 -2.72 18.00 0.22
C ARG A 59 -2.88 16.81 1.18
N VAL A 60 -1.86 16.49 1.95
CA VAL A 60 -1.88 15.38 2.94
C VAL A 60 -2.87 15.69 4.06
N VAL A 61 -2.82 16.91 4.60
CA VAL A 61 -3.76 17.37 5.63
C VAL A 61 -5.18 17.33 5.10
N ALA A 62 -5.41 17.78 3.86
CA ALA A 62 -6.71 17.74 3.23
C ALA A 62 -7.27 16.31 3.11
N LEU A 63 -6.46 15.36 2.62
CA LEU A 63 -6.87 13.96 2.54
C LEU A 63 -7.21 13.40 3.92
N ARG A 64 -6.39 13.69 4.94
CA ARG A 64 -6.67 13.29 6.33
C ARG A 64 -8.04 13.80 6.79
N CYS A 65 -8.32 15.08 6.55
CA CYS A 65 -9.57 15.71 6.98
C CYS A 65 -10.78 15.13 6.26
N ILE A 66 -10.68 14.90 4.95
CA ILE A 66 -11.72 14.23 4.17
C ILE A 66 -11.99 12.83 4.72
N MET A 67 -10.93 12.04 4.98
CA MET A 67 -11.07 10.69 5.55
C MET A 67 -11.76 10.69 6.92
N LEU A 68 -11.48 11.69 7.76
CA LEU A 68 -12.14 11.85 9.06
C LEU A 68 -13.61 12.27 8.91
N LEU A 69 -13.92 13.22 8.02
CA LEU A 69 -15.29 13.71 7.77
C LEU A 69 -16.17 12.67 7.05
N CYS A 70 -15.56 11.75 6.30
CA CYS A 70 -16.23 10.69 5.57
C CYS A 70 -16.18 9.33 6.29
N SER A 71 -15.69 9.28 7.52
CA SER A 71 -15.72 8.06 8.33
C SER A 71 -17.17 7.73 8.73
N PRO A 72 -17.60 6.46 8.61
CA PRO A 72 -18.93 6.04 9.05
C PRO A 72 -19.09 6.25 10.56
N GLU A 73 -20.32 6.49 11.02
CA GLU A 73 -20.61 6.62 12.46
C GLU A 73 -20.24 5.31 13.20
N GLU A 74 -19.79 5.37 14.46
CA GLU A 74 -19.42 4.18 15.26
C GLU A 74 -20.57 3.15 15.35
N GLU A 75 -21.83 3.59 15.22
CA GLU A 75 -23.01 2.72 15.17
C GLU A 75 -23.16 1.96 13.83
N GLU A 76 -22.58 2.45 12.73
CA GLU A 76 -22.55 1.79 11.41
C GLU A 76 -21.31 0.88 11.22
N GLU A 77 -20.22 1.11 11.96
CA GLU A 77 -19.04 0.21 11.98
C GLU A 77 -19.36 -1.16 12.62
N HIS A 78 -20.42 -1.23 13.42
CA HIS A 78 -21.03 -2.46 13.93
C HIS A 78 -22.32 -2.82 13.19
N SER A 79 -22.38 -2.57 11.88
CA SER A 79 -23.45 -3.13 11.06
C SER A 79 -23.57 -4.62 11.34
N SER A 80 -24.79 -5.09 11.51
CA SER A 80 -25.11 -6.51 11.56
C SER A 80 -24.94 -7.18 10.18
N ASP A 81 -23.97 -6.73 9.38
CA ASP A 81 -23.65 -7.38 8.12
C ASP A 81 -23.02 -8.74 8.42
N PRO A 82 -23.57 -9.83 7.87
CA PRO A 82 -23.02 -11.14 8.08
C PRO A 82 -21.61 -11.21 7.51
N ASP A 83 -20.75 -11.97 8.19
CA ASP A 83 -19.41 -12.27 7.70
C ASP A 83 -19.46 -12.75 6.25
N LEU A 84 -18.46 -12.33 5.48
CA LEU A 84 -18.28 -12.76 4.11
C LEU A 84 -18.01 -14.26 4.08
N GLN A 85 -18.76 -14.98 3.25
CA GLN A 85 -18.55 -16.39 2.97
C GLN A 85 -18.09 -16.54 1.51
N PRO A 86 -16.78 -16.60 1.22
CA PRO A 86 -16.30 -16.71 -0.16
C PRO A 86 -16.92 -17.87 -0.92
N PHE A 87 -17.10 -19.02 -0.26
CA PHE A 87 -17.75 -20.19 -0.86
C PHE A 87 -19.23 -19.95 -1.21
N ALA A 88 -19.90 -19.01 -0.55
CA ALA A 88 -21.26 -18.63 -0.93
C ALA A 88 -21.30 -17.87 -2.28
N PHE A 89 -20.23 -17.15 -2.65
CA PHE A 89 -20.16 -16.42 -3.93
C PHE A 89 -20.24 -17.37 -5.13
N VAL A 90 -19.73 -18.59 -4.97
CA VAL A 90 -19.74 -19.64 -5.99
C VAL A 90 -21.17 -20.01 -6.41
N THR A 91 -22.13 -19.88 -5.50
CA THR A 91 -23.57 -20.07 -5.79
C THR A 91 -24.01 -19.22 -6.98
N ALA A 92 -23.49 -18.00 -7.13
CA ALA A 92 -23.84 -17.14 -8.26
C ALA A 92 -23.45 -17.77 -9.60
N LEU A 93 -22.24 -18.33 -9.71
CA LEU A 93 -21.76 -19.00 -10.93
C LEU A 93 -22.49 -20.32 -11.21
N LYS A 94 -22.89 -21.05 -10.16
CA LYS A 94 -23.60 -22.33 -10.30
C LYS A 94 -25.02 -22.18 -10.83
N TYR A 95 -25.70 -21.09 -10.49
CA TYR A 95 -27.11 -20.88 -10.84
C TYR A 95 -27.36 -19.80 -11.89
N ARG A 96 -26.37 -18.97 -12.24
CA ARG A 96 -26.50 -17.89 -13.22
C ARG A 96 -25.31 -17.84 -14.15
N SER A 97 -25.56 -17.57 -15.42
CA SER A 97 -24.52 -17.20 -16.36
C SER A 97 -24.07 -15.77 -16.12
N LEU A 98 -22.77 -15.50 -16.29
CA LEU A 98 -22.25 -14.13 -16.30
C LEU A 98 -22.96 -13.31 -17.39
N PRO A 99 -23.33 -12.05 -17.11
CA PRO A 99 -23.75 -11.09 -18.13
C PRO A 99 -22.73 -11.02 -19.28
N SER A 100 -23.20 -10.78 -20.51
CA SER A 100 -22.37 -10.89 -21.72
C SER A 100 -21.15 -9.97 -21.71
N ASP A 101 -21.30 -8.76 -21.17
CA ASP A 101 -20.22 -7.79 -21.02
C ASP A 101 -19.16 -8.24 -20.00
N LEU A 102 -19.58 -8.84 -18.87
CA LEU A 102 -18.67 -9.42 -17.89
C LEU A 102 -17.99 -10.69 -18.39
N ALA A 103 -18.70 -11.51 -19.18
CA ALA A 103 -18.15 -12.70 -19.80
C ALA A 103 -17.05 -12.34 -20.81
N GLU A 104 -17.32 -11.39 -21.72
CA GLU A 104 -16.32 -10.88 -22.67
C GLU A 104 -15.09 -10.28 -21.95
N PHE A 105 -15.34 -9.54 -20.87
CA PHE A 105 -14.26 -8.99 -20.04
C PHE A 105 -13.41 -10.10 -19.39
N ALA A 106 -14.04 -11.09 -18.77
CA ALA A 106 -13.34 -12.21 -18.15
C ALA A 106 -12.57 -13.05 -19.19
N ASP A 107 -13.14 -13.24 -20.38
CA ASP A 107 -12.47 -13.92 -21.50
C ASP A 107 -11.24 -13.16 -21.98
N THR A 108 -11.34 -11.82 -22.06
CA THR A 108 -10.22 -10.96 -22.45
C THR A 108 -9.11 -10.93 -21.41
N TYR A 109 -9.47 -10.93 -20.12
CA TYR A 109 -8.51 -10.91 -19.02
C TYR A 109 -7.86 -12.28 -18.74
N GLY A 110 -8.60 -13.36 -19.03
CA GLY A 110 -8.27 -14.75 -18.68
C GLY A 110 -9.11 -15.22 -17.50
N ARG A 111 -10.07 -16.12 -17.73
CA ARG A 111 -11.01 -16.59 -16.69
C ARG A 111 -10.31 -17.22 -15.50
N GLU A 112 -9.22 -17.93 -15.73
CA GLU A 112 -8.42 -18.57 -14.68
C GLU A 112 -7.73 -17.57 -13.75
N ARG A 113 -7.57 -16.32 -14.20
CA ARG A 113 -6.98 -15.21 -13.43
C ARG A 113 -8.01 -14.38 -12.68
N CYS A 114 -9.29 -14.54 -12.99
CA CYS A 114 -10.39 -13.89 -12.28
C CYS A 114 -10.59 -14.55 -10.90
N GLU A 115 -10.80 -13.73 -9.88
CA GLU A 115 -10.94 -14.18 -8.49
C GLU A 115 -12.19 -15.05 -8.30
N ILE A 116 -13.31 -14.70 -8.93
CA ILE A 116 -14.57 -15.46 -8.78
C ILE A 116 -14.43 -16.92 -9.25
N PHE A 117 -13.69 -17.15 -10.34
CA PHE A 117 -13.42 -18.50 -10.86
C PHE A 117 -12.33 -19.23 -10.09
N ALA A 118 -11.39 -18.49 -9.48
CA ALA A 118 -10.44 -19.07 -8.56
C ALA A 118 -11.14 -19.59 -7.31
N ILE A 119 -12.12 -18.85 -6.77
CA ILE A 119 -12.94 -19.26 -5.63
C ILE A 119 -13.79 -20.49 -5.99
N ASP A 120 -14.45 -20.51 -7.15
CA ASP A 120 -15.25 -21.67 -7.62
C ASP A 120 -14.41 -22.95 -7.70
N ARG A 121 -13.21 -22.87 -8.29
CA ARG A 121 -12.28 -24.00 -8.33
C ARG A 121 -11.78 -24.43 -6.96
N CYS A 122 -11.45 -23.49 -6.08
CA CYS A 122 -11.03 -23.81 -4.71
C CYS A 122 -12.15 -24.52 -3.94
N HIS A 123 -13.40 -24.09 -4.12
CA HIS A 123 -14.56 -24.75 -3.54
C HIS A 123 -14.68 -26.19 -4.04
N ASP A 124 -14.62 -26.42 -5.35
CA ASP A 124 -14.77 -27.76 -5.91
C ASP A 124 -13.61 -28.68 -5.54
N ASP A 125 -12.38 -28.17 -5.52
CA ASP A 125 -11.20 -28.90 -5.02
C ASP A 125 -11.35 -29.25 -3.54
N TYR A 126 -11.80 -28.31 -2.70
CA TYR A 126 -12.06 -28.54 -1.28
C TYR A 126 -13.06 -29.67 -1.07
N VAL A 127 -14.19 -29.64 -1.77
CA VAL A 127 -15.22 -30.69 -1.67
C VAL A 127 -14.67 -32.03 -2.15
N ALA A 128 -13.96 -32.07 -3.27
CA ALA A 128 -13.38 -33.29 -3.83
C ALA A 128 -12.37 -33.94 -2.87
N MET A 129 -11.48 -33.15 -2.27
CA MET A 129 -10.50 -33.65 -1.29
C MET A 129 -11.19 -34.25 -0.06
N HIS A 130 -12.26 -33.61 0.46
CA HIS A 130 -13.00 -34.13 1.61
C HIS A 130 -13.72 -35.45 1.30
N ILE A 131 -14.33 -35.55 0.10
CA ILE A 131 -14.93 -36.81 -0.36
C ILE A 131 -13.86 -37.90 -0.44
N GLN A 132 -12.71 -37.61 -1.06
CA GLN A 132 -11.63 -38.59 -1.19
C GLN A 132 -11.10 -39.04 0.19
N HIS A 133 -10.91 -38.12 1.13
CA HIS A 133 -10.49 -38.44 2.49
C HIS A 133 -11.53 -39.30 3.24
N SER A 134 -12.83 -39.08 3.00
CA SER A 134 -13.88 -39.91 3.60
C SER A 134 -13.88 -41.36 3.09
N ILE A 135 -13.41 -41.57 1.86
CA ILE A 135 -13.30 -42.90 1.23
C ILE A 135 -11.99 -43.59 1.65
N ASP A 136 -10.90 -42.84 1.68
CA ASP A 136 -9.55 -43.32 2.00
C ASP A 136 -8.88 -42.37 3.03
N PRO A 137 -9.07 -42.63 4.34
CA PRO A 137 -8.58 -41.74 5.39
C PRO A 137 -7.04 -41.76 5.53
N ASP A 138 -6.37 -40.87 4.81
CA ASP A 138 -4.94 -40.55 4.97
C ASP A 138 -4.76 -39.07 5.34
N LEU A 139 -4.45 -38.80 6.62
CA LEU A 139 -4.26 -37.43 7.12
C LEU A 139 -2.98 -36.77 6.62
N VAL A 140 -1.94 -37.55 6.26
CA VAL A 140 -0.69 -36.99 5.75
C VAL A 140 -0.91 -36.50 4.32
N LYS A 141 -1.50 -37.35 3.47
CA LYS A 141 -1.84 -36.99 2.09
C LYS A 141 -2.83 -35.82 2.06
N PHE A 142 -3.91 -35.93 2.83
CA PHE A 142 -4.92 -34.89 2.91
C PHE A 142 -4.36 -33.58 3.44
N GLY A 143 -3.50 -33.63 4.48
CA GLY A 143 -2.81 -32.44 5.00
C GLY A 143 -1.91 -31.75 3.98
N ARG A 144 -1.15 -32.51 3.18
CA ARG A 144 -0.32 -31.93 2.10
C ARG A 144 -1.16 -31.25 1.03
N GLU A 145 -2.23 -31.91 0.58
CA GLU A 145 -3.14 -31.37 -0.44
C GLU A 145 -3.84 -30.11 0.06
N LEU A 146 -4.35 -30.13 1.29
CA LEU A 146 -5.02 -28.98 1.90
C LEU A 146 -4.08 -27.78 2.10
N ALA A 147 -2.85 -28.01 2.58
CA ALA A 147 -1.86 -26.96 2.74
C ALA A 147 -1.42 -26.38 1.38
N ALA A 148 -1.28 -27.22 0.36
CA ALA A 148 -0.99 -26.76 -1.01
C ALA A 148 -2.12 -25.87 -1.55
N GLN A 149 -3.38 -26.20 -1.28
CA GLN A 149 -4.53 -25.38 -1.67
C GLN A 149 -4.49 -24.01 -0.99
N VAL A 150 -4.24 -23.95 0.33
CA VAL A 150 -4.05 -22.69 1.09
C VAL A 150 -2.92 -21.84 0.53
N LEU A 151 -1.81 -22.45 0.12
CA LEU A 151 -0.70 -21.71 -0.49
C LEU A 151 -1.04 -21.19 -1.89
N SER A 152 -1.96 -21.85 -2.60
CA SER A 152 -2.36 -21.47 -3.96
C SER A 152 -3.46 -20.41 -4.01
N SER A 153 -4.26 -20.26 -2.96
CA SER A 153 -5.40 -19.34 -2.92
C SER A 153 -5.70 -18.83 -1.51
N GLN A 154 -6.06 -17.53 -1.42
CA GLN A 154 -6.55 -16.90 -0.19
C GLN A 154 -7.86 -17.54 0.32
N TYR A 155 -8.66 -18.09 -0.58
CA TYR A 155 -10.01 -18.59 -0.29
C TYR A 155 -10.09 -20.11 -0.35
N ALA A 156 -9.00 -20.80 -0.02
CA ALA A 156 -8.94 -22.27 -0.10
C ALA A 156 -9.76 -23.01 0.98
N LEU A 157 -10.19 -22.30 2.02
CA LEU A 157 -10.91 -22.84 3.17
C LEU A 157 -12.29 -22.16 3.29
N PRO A 158 -13.31 -22.85 3.85
CA PRO A 158 -14.65 -22.30 4.07
C PRO A 158 -14.67 -21.33 5.26
N GLN A 159 -13.84 -20.29 5.18
CA GLN A 159 -13.65 -19.31 6.23
C GLN A 159 -14.60 -18.14 6.06
N SER A 160 -15.12 -17.68 7.21
CA SER A 160 -15.78 -16.40 7.37
C SER A 160 -14.76 -15.28 7.35
N LEU A 161 -15.04 -14.15 6.66
CA LEU A 161 -14.17 -12.97 6.66
C LEU A 161 -14.92 -11.73 7.16
N CYS A 162 -14.24 -10.85 7.91
CA CYS A 162 -14.84 -9.57 8.32
C CYS A 162 -15.19 -8.79 7.06
N PRO A 163 -16.43 -8.29 6.92
CA PRO A 163 -16.76 -7.43 5.79
C PRO A 163 -15.87 -6.18 5.75
N CYS A 164 -15.50 -5.66 6.92
CA CYS A 164 -14.71 -4.44 7.11
C CYS A 164 -13.24 -4.50 6.64
N CYS A 165 -12.59 -5.66 6.81
CA CYS A 165 -11.14 -5.77 6.72
C CYS A 165 -10.67 -7.10 6.13
N TYR A 166 -11.62 -7.99 5.81
CA TYR A 166 -11.41 -9.31 5.23
C TYR A 166 -10.45 -10.21 6.02
N HIS A 167 -10.21 -9.87 7.30
CA HIS A 167 -9.56 -10.79 8.21
C HIS A 167 -10.50 -11.95 8.52
N VAL A 168 -9.93 -13.14 8.64
CA VAL A 168 -10.64 -14.34 9.04
C VAL A 168 -11.36 -14.11 10.37
N THR A 169 -12.66 -14.40 10.40
CA THR A 169 -13.49 -14.34 11.60
C THR A 169 -13.77 -15.76 12.09
N ALA A 170 -13.98 -15.90 13.39
CA ALA A 170 -14.39 -17.16 13.98
C ALA A 170 -15.83 -17.44 13.52
N ASP A 171 -16.07 -18.57 12.86
CA ASP A 171 -17.43 -19.02 12.64
C ASP A 171 -17.98 -19.63 13.93
N LEU A 172 -18.53 -18.78 14.80
CA LEU A 172 -19.16 -19.20 16.06
C LEU A 172 -20.36 -20.13 15.84
N LYS A 173 -20.78 -20.39 14.59
CA LYS A 173 -21.94 -21.21 14.23
C LYS A 173 -21.59 -22.49 13.45
N ALA A 174 -20.32 -22.77 13.17
CA ALA A 174 -19.93 -24.02 12.52
C ALA A 174 -20.14 -25.21 13.49
N GLU A 175 -21.30 -25.86 13.40
CA GLU A 175 -21.66 -27.04 14.22
C GLU A 175 -20.83 -28.29 13.88
N ASP A 176 -20.14 -28.26 12.73
CA ASP A 176 -19.49 -29.38 12.06
C ASP A 176 -17.99 -29.53 12.37
N GLY A 177 -17.37 -28.55 13.07
CA GLY A 177 -16.02 -28.69 13.62
C GLY A 177 -14.93 -29.00 12.59
N TRP A 178 -15.13 -28.61 11.33
CA TRP A 178 -14.22 -28.93 10.22
C TRP A 178 -12.80 -28.42 10.49
N GLU A 179 -12.66 -27.33 11.24
CA GLU A 179 -11.40 -26.68 11.60
C GLU A 179 -10.44 -27.61 12.34
N ASP A 180 -10.96 -28.58 13.10
CA ASP A 180 -10.18 -29.60 13.81
C ASP A 180 -9.39 -30.49 12.85
N ILE A 181 -9.82 -30.61 11.59
CA ILE A 181 -9.07 -31.36 10.59
C ILE A 181 -7.71 -30.73 10.33
N LEU A 182 -7.58 -29.41 10.47
CA LEU A 182 -6.32 -28.69 10.24
C LEU A 182 -5.26 -29.10 11.27
N THR A 183 -5.64 -29.15 12.54
CA THR A 183 -4.71 -29.52 13.63
C THR A 183 -4.35 -31.00 13.59
N ARG A 184 -5.31 -31.87 13.24
CA ARG A 184 -5.08 -33.30 13.01
C ARG A 184 -4.12 -33.55 11.84
N CYS A 185 -4.29 -32.82 10.73
CA CYS A 185 -3.38 -32.89 9.60
C CYS A 185 -1.99 -32.36 9.95
N ALA A 186 -1.90 -31.20 10.62
CA ALA A 186 -0.63 -30.64 11.07
C ALA A 186 0.14 -31.63 11.98
N THR A 187 -0.56 -32.29 12.89
CA THR A 187 0.02 -33.33 13.76
C THR A 187 0.50 -34.53 12.95
N ALA A 188 -0.33 -35.05 12.04
CA ALA A 188 0.03 -36.18 11.19
C ALA A 188 1.25 -35.88 10.30
N LEU A 189 1.38 -34.66 9.77
CA LEU A 189 2.54 -34.23 8.97
C LEU A 189 3.84 -34.21 9.78
N ARG A 190 3.78 -33.79 11.05
CA ARG A 190 4.92 -33.75 11.96
C ARG A 190 5.32 -35.14 12.47
N ASP A 191 4.34 -35.98 12.75
CA ASP A 191 4.55 -37.32 13.31
C ASP A 191 4.89 -38.37 12.23
N ASN A 192 4.72 -38.03 10.95
CA ASN A 192 5.01 -38.93 9.83
C ASN A 192 6.49 -39.36 9.84
N PRO A 193 6.80 -40.67 9.93
CA PRO A 193 8.17 -41.16 9.88
C PRO A 193 8.89 -40.84 8.57
N ASN A 194 8.13 -40.59 7.49
CA ASN A 194 8.63 -40.17 6.18
C ASN A 194 8.44 -38.66 5.94
N SER A 195 8.42 -37.87 7.01
CA SER A 195 8.29 -36.41 6.92
C SER A 195 9.47 -35.81 6.16
N VAL A 196 9.16 -34.94 5.19
CA VAL A 196 10.15 -34.12 4.49
C VAL A 196 10.22 -32.75 5.14
N HIS A 197 11.33 -32.01 5.01
CA HIS A 197 11.46 -30.68 5.62
C HIS A 197 10.30 -29.73 5.27
N SER A 198 9.71 -29.85 4.07
CA SER A 198 8.55 -29.05 3.69
C SER A 198 7.28 -29.40 4.47
N ASP A 199 7.14 -30.61 5.00
CA ASP A 199 5.95 -31.01 5.77
C ASP A 199 5.83 -30.21 7.08
N GLU A 200 6.95 -29.80 7.69
CA GLU A 200 6.92 -28.92 8.87
C GLU A 200 6.34 -27.54 8.51
N ASP A 201 6.73 -26.97 7.36
CA ASP A 201 6.20 -25.70 6.90
C ASP A 201 4.72 -25.81 6.51
N LEU A 202 4.29 -26.91 5.88
CA LEU A 202 2.89 -27.18 5.58
C LEU A 202 2.05 -27.37 6.85
N ALA A 203 2.58 -28.07 7.86
CA ALA A 203 1.92 -28.21 9.15
C ALA A 203 1.71 -26.84 9.82
N ASP A 204 2.70 -25.95 9.76
CA ASP A 204 2.60 -24.61 10.30
C ASP A 204 1.59 -23.73 9.54
N VAL A 205 1.46 -23.90 8.22
CA VAL A 205 0.39 -23.24 7.43
C VAL A 205 -0.98 -23.62 7.96
N LEU A 206 -1.23 -24.93 8.18
CA LEU A 206 -2.52 -25.42 8.66
C LEU A 206 -2.80 -24.98 10.10
N GLU A 207 -1.82 -25.10 10.99
CA GLU A 207 -1.98 -24.73 12.40
C GLU A 207 -2.17 -23.22 12.58
N TRP A 208 -1.44 -22.39 11.82
CA TRP A 208 -1.66 -20.95 11.86
C TRP A 208 -3.07 -20.57 11.42
N ASN A 209 -3.62 -21.22 10.38
CA ASN A 209 -5.00 -20.98 9.95
C ASN A 209 -5.99 -21.32 11.07
N TYR A 210 -5.82 -22.48 11.73
CA TYR A 210 -6.62 -22.86 12.90
C TYR A 210 -6.55 -21.80 14.01
N LEU A 211 -5.34 -21.38 14.40
CA LEU A 211 -5.13 -20.38 15.45
C LEU A 211 -5.73 -19.02 15.07
N SER A 212 -5.64 -18.62 13.80
CA SER A 212 -6.17 -17.37 13.27
C SER A 212 -7.71 -17.37 13.30
N MET A 213 -8.35 -18.45 12.86
CA MET A 213 -9.82 -18.62 12.93
C MET A 213 -10.34 -18.49 14.35
N HIS A 214 -9.61 -19.07 15.32
CA HIS A 214 -9.97 -19.02 16.73
C HIS A 214 -9.56 -17.72 17.44
N ARG A 215 -9.04 -16.72 16.71
CA ARG A 215 -8.50 -15.46 17.26
C ARG A 215 -7.56 -15.69 18.44
N SER A 216 -6.79 -16.77 18.37
CA SER A 216 -5.88 -17.15 19.45
C SER A 216 -4.76 -16.11 19.56
N LYS A 217 -4.49 -15.65 20.78
CA LYS A 217 -3.32 -14.79 21.06
C LYS A 217 -2.00 -15.47 20.70
N ALA A 218 -1.98 -16.81 20.63
CA ALA A 218 -0.81 -17.58 20.23
C ALA A 218 -0.49 -17.46 18.72
N ALA A 219 -1.47 -17.07 17.87
CA ALA A 219 -1.27 -16.98 16.42
C ALA A 219 -0.11 -16.06 16.03
N HIS A 220 0.05 -14.94 16.76
CA HIS A 220 1.14 -13.98 16.52
C HIS A 220 2.50 -14.61 16.79
N THR A 221 2.70 -15.13 18.01
CA THR A 221 3.95 -15.76 18.43
C THR A 221 4.30 -16.96 17.56
N PHE A 222 3.29 -17.74 17.17
CA PHE A 222 3.43 -18.88 16.27
C PHE A 222 3.95 -18.44 14.90
N ALA A 223 3.31 -17.44 14.26
CA ALA A 223 3.73 -16.95 12.96
C ALA A 223 5.16 -16.38 12.97
N GLN A 224 5.53 -15.68 14.03
CA GLN A 224 6.89 -15.17 14.20
C GLN A 224 7.93 -16.29 14.33
N ALA A 225 7.61 -17.35 15.07
CA ALA A 225 8.49 -18.51 15.21
C ALA A 225 8.68 -19.25 13.87
N ALA A 226 7.59 -19.47 13.13
CA ALA A 226 7.62 -20.09 11.81
C ALA A 226 8.45 -19.25 10.82
N MET A 227 8.24 -17.92 10.81
CA MET A 227 9.02 -16.98 10.00
C MET A 227 10.52 -16.99 10.36
N ALA A 228 10.87 -17.12 11.64
CA ALA A 228 12.25 -17.23 12.07
C ALA A 228 12.91 -18.56 11.67
N ARG A 229 12.13 -19.65 11.66
CA ARG A 229 12.60 -20.98 11.21
C ARG A 229 12.84 -21.00 9.70
N ASN A 230 11.89 -20.48 8.90
CA ASN A 230 12.02 -20.40 7.45
C ASN A 230 11.76 -18.98 6.91
N PRO A 231 12.76 -18.08 6.95
CA PRO A 231 12.62 -16.70 6.48
C PRO A 231 12.55 -16.58 4.94
N SER A 232 12.68 -17.68 4.20
CA SER A 232 12.48 -17.67 2.75
C SER A 232 11.04 -17.93 2.34
N PHE A 233 10.21 -18.42 3.27
CA PHE A 233 8.84 -18.83 2.99
C PHE A 233 7.87 -17.67 3.18
N GLY A 234 7.41 -17.12 2.05
CA GLY A 234 6.60 -15.90 2.02
C GLY A 234 5.34 -15.97 2.89
N TYR A 235 4.70 -17.14 3.00
CA TYR A 235 3.45 -17.29 3.75
C TYR A 235 3.59 -16.88 5.23
N PHE A 236 4.73 -17.12 5.86
CA PHE A 236 4.94 -16.76 7.27
C PHE A 236 5.05 -15.25 7.51
N TYR A 237 5.47 -14.48 6.49
CA TYR A 237 5.39 -13.02 6.54
C TYR A 237 3.92 -12.55 6.46
N TYR A 238 3.09 -13.20 5.65
CA TYR A 238 1.66 -12.91 5.59
C TYR A 238 1.00 -13.19 6.94
N ALA A 239 1.20 -14.40 7.46
CA ALA A 239 0.73 -14.83 8.78
C ALA A 239 1.13 -13.85 9.88
N SER A 240 2.42 -13.47 9.93
CA SER A 240 2.93 -12.49 10.91
C SER A 240 2.32 -11.10 10.72
N SER A 241 2.07 -10.68 9.48
CA SER A 241 1.50 -9.36 9.18
C SER A 241 0.03 -9.23 9.60
N CYS A 242 -0.73 -10.33 9.55
CA CYS A 242 -2.13 -10.37 9.99
C CYS A 242 -2.25 -10.15 11.51
N SER A 243 -1.24 -10.55 12.27
CA SER A 243 -1.21 -10.39 13.72
C SER A 243 -0.38 -9.19 14.20
N ALA A 244 0.15 -8.34 13.32
CA ALA A 244 0.97 -7.20 13.70
C ALA A 244 0.13 -6.08 14.35
N GLU A 245 0.60 -5.55 15.49
CA GLU A 245 -0.15 -4.58 16.31
C GLU A 245 -0.13 -3.17 15.71
N THR A 246 0.96 -2.81 15.03
CA THR A 246 1.15 -1.45 14.50
C THR A 246 1.30 -1.45 12.97
N SER A 247 0.81 -0.38 12.32
CA SER A 247 0.99 -0.19 10.87
C SER A 247 2.47 -0.16 10.46
N SER A 248 3.34 0.40 11.31
CA SER A 248 4.79 0.44 11.06
C SER A 248 5.43 -0.95 11.08
N GLU A 249 5.02 -1.79 12.03
CA GLU A 249 5.47 -3.19 12.08
C GLU A 249 4.92 -3.98 10.88
N LYS A 250 3.61 -3.86 10.61
CA LYS A 250 2.95 -4.50 9.48
C LYS A 250 3.65 -4.16 8.16
N LEU A 251 3.90 -2.87 7.91
CA LEU A 251 4.62 -2.40 6.72
C LEU A 251 6.01 -3.04 6.61
N ARG A 252 6.75 -3.13 7.72
CA ARG A 252 8.07 -3.77 7.75
C ARG A 252 7.96 -5.25 7.35
N ILE A 253 7.04 -6.00 7.95
CA ILE A 253 6.88 -7.43 7.70
C ILE A 253 6.52 -7.67 6.23
N VAL A 254 5.51 -6.97 5.69
CA VAL A 254 5.06 -7.21 4.31
C VAL A 254 6.09 -6.78 3.27
N LYS A 255 6.86 -5.71 3.52
CA LYS A 255 7.96 -5.29 2.64
C LYS A 255 9.09 -6.32 2.60
N LYS A 256 9.37 -7.01 3.71
CA LYS A 256 10.29 -8.15 3.73
C LYS A 256 9.70 -9.36 2.99
N GLY A 257 8.42 -9.66 3.22
CA GLY A 257 7.71 -10.74 2.54
C GLY A 257 7.71 -10.61 1.01
N LEU A 258 7.58 -9.39 0.48
CA LEU A 258 7.69 -9.09 -0.96
C LEU A 258 9.06 -9.45 -1.58
N LYS A 259 10.10 -9.66 -0.76
CA LYS A 259 11.43 -10.09 -1.22
C LYS A 259 11.60 -11.62 -1.25
N CYS A 260 10.64 -12.39 -0.71
CA CYS A 260 10.67 -13.84 -0.82
C CYS A 260 10.58 -14.26 -2.29
N LYS A 261 11.31 -15.31 -2.65
CA LYS A 261 11.26 -15.90 -4.00
C LYS A 261 9.93 -16.65 -4.15
N GLU A 262 9.45 -16.74 -5.39
CA GLU A 262 8.31 -17.60 -5.75
C GLU A 262 7.00 -17.31 -4.97
N LEU A 263 6.66 -16.03 -4.79
CA LEU A 263 5.37 -15.66 -4.21
C LEU A 263 4.20 -15.99 -5.15
N ALA A 264 3.22 -16.71 -4.61
CA ALA A 264 1.91 -16.91 -5.23
C ALA A 264 1.28 -15.54 -5.61
N PRO A 265 0.54 -15.45 -6.73
CA PRO A 265 -0.04 -14.19 -7.18
C PRO A 265 -0.91 -13.50 -6.12
N TRP A 266 -1.79 -14.24 -5.45
CA TRP A 266 -2.66 -13.71 -4.40
C TRP A 266 -1.85 -13.17 -3.21
N LEU A 267 -0.80 -13.88 -2.80
CA LEU A 267 0.06 -13.50 -1.69
C LEU A 267 0.82 -12.19 -1.99
N ARG A 268 1.28 -12.02 -3.24
CA ARG A 268 1.90 -10.78 -3.70
C ARG A 268 0.91 -9.61 -3.69
N ALA A 269 -0.29 -9.82 -4.22
CA ALA A 269 -1.35 -8.80 -4.18
C ALA A 269 -1.67 -8.41 -2.73
N GLU A 270 -1.77 -9.38 -1.83
CA GLU A 270 -2.12 -9.16 -0.43
C GLU A 270 -1.03 -8.44 0.37
N PHE A 271 0.25 -8.71 0.07
CA PHE A 271 1.36 -7.92 0.60
C PHE A 271 1.36 -6.48 0.09
N LEU A 272 1.13 -6.26 -1.20
CA LEU A 272 1.04 -4.92 -1.77
C LEU A 272 -0.12 -4.15 -1.12
N ARG A 273 -1.30 -4.78 -0.98
CA ARG A 273 -2.46 -4.19 -0.31
C ARG A 273 -2.14 -3.74 1.11
N ARG A 274 -1.58 -4.64 1.94
CA ARG A 274 -1.15 -4.29 3.31
C ARG A 274 -0.08 -3.21 3.34
N ALA A 275 0.85 -3.21 2.39
CA ALA A 275 1.89 -2.19 2.27
C ALA A 275 1.29 -0.82 1.97
N VAL A 276 0.40 -0.73 0.97
CA VAL A 276 -0.34 0.49 0.59
C VAL A 276 -1.08 1.04 1.79
N HIS A 277 -1.92 0.22 2.43
CA HIS A 277 -2.72 0.62 3.59
C HIS A 277 -1.86 1.13 4.73
N SER A 278 -0.83 0.38 5.09
CA SER A 278 0.02 0.72 6.23
C SER A 278 0.83 1.98 5.96
N ALA A 279 1.41 2.11 4.76
CA ALA A 279 2.20 3.29 4.38
C ALA A 279 1.32 4.54 4.22
N MET A 280 0.13 4.42 3.63
CA MET A 280 -0.85 5.51 3.57
C MET A 280 -1.29 5.93 4.98
N PHE A 281 -1.60 4.97 5.87
CA PHE A 281 -1.97 5.29 7.25
C PHE A 281 -0.86 6.04 7.99
N ILE A 282 0.40 5.61 7.85
CA ILE A 282 1.53 6.31 8.47
C ILE A 282 1.70 7.72 7.88
N GLY A 283 1.64 7.84 6.55
CA GLY A 283 1.85 9.11 5.85
C GLY A 283 0.72 10.13 6.02
N VAL A 284 -0.52 9.68 6.15
CA VAL A 284 -1.72 10.55 6.28
C VAL A 284 -2.14 10.73 7.74
N MET A 285 -2.24 9.65 8.50
CA MET A 285 -2.91 9.65 9.82
C MET A 285 -1.93 9.83 10.98
N LEU A 286 -0.74 9.22 10.91
CA LEU A 286 0.25 9.26 11.99
C LEU A 286 1.32 10.34 11.76
N GLN A 287 0.93 11.61 11.59
CA GLN A 287 1.86 12.75 11.46
C GLN A 287 2.74 13.04 12.71
N VAL A 288 2.95 12.03 13.56
CA VAL A 288 3.94 11.96 14.64
C VAL A 288 5.37 11.78 14.09
N VAL A 289 5.50 11.37 12.81
CA VAL A 289 6.78 11.14 12.15
C VAL A 289 7.29 12.44 11.50
N ALA A 290 8.61 12.63 11.42
CA ALA A 290 9.22 13.78 10.76
C ALA A 290 8.63 13.99 9.35
N LYS A 291 8.40 15.25 8.94
CA LYS A 291 7.68 15.62 7.71
C LYS A 291 8.17 14.86 6.46
N ASN A 292 9.47 14.66 6.34
CA ASN A 292 10.09 13.97 5.20
C ASN A 292 9.80 12.46 5.16
N GLU A 293 9.62 11.82 6.31
CA GLU A 293 9.30 10.39 6.40
C GLU A 293 7.83 10.13 6.02
N ALA A 294 6.92 11.06 6.36
CA ALA A 294 5.53 10.99 5.92
C ALA A 294 5.42 11.04 4.38
N ALA A 295 6.14 11.95 3.72
CA ALA A 295 6.20 12.01 2.26
C ALA A 295 6.73 10.72 1.64
N ALA A 296 7.79 10.15 2.21
CA ALA A 296 8.39 8.91 1.72
C ALA A 296 7.42 7.71 1.85
N HIS A 297 6.65 7.64 2.94
CA HIS A 297 5.61 6.62 3.09
C HIS A 297 4.48 6.79 2.07
N LEU A 298 4.02 8.02 1.80
CA LEU A 298 2.98 8.26 0.80
C LEU A 298 3.44 7.89 -0.61
N PHE A 299 4.68 8.24 -0.97
CA PHE A 299 5.23 7.86 -2.26
C PHE A 299 5.38 6.33 -2.37
N SER A 300 5.83 5.66 -1.31
CA SER A 300 5.84 4.19 -1.28
C SER A 300 4.43 3.62 -1.50
N ALA A 301 3.43 4.14 -0.79
CA ALA A 301 2.04 3.70 -0.93
C ALA A 301 1.54 3.89 -2.37
N TYR A 302 1.85 5.02 -2.99
CA TYR A 302 1.45 5.32 -4.37
C TYR A 302 2.06 4.35 -5.39
N GLN A 303 3.36 4.04 -5.26
CA GLN A 303 4.03 3.08 -6.13
C GLN A 303 3.51 1.65 -5.90
N ASP A 304 3.31 1.27 -4.63
CA ASP A 304 2.74 -0.04 -4.29
C ASP A 304 1.30 -0.17 -4.82
N ALA A 305 0.51 0.90 -4.81
CA ALA A 305 -0.85 0.89 -5.34
C ALA A 305 -0.87 0.67 -6.85
N LYS A 306 0.05 1.29 -7.61
CA LYS A 306 0.21 1.00 -9.05
C LYS A 306 0.54 -0.46 -9.32
N MET A 307 1.41 -1.05 -8.49
CA MET A 307 1.77 -2.47 -8.61
C MET A 307 0.60 -3.38 -8.21
N LEU A 308 -0.14 -3.01 -7.17
CA LEU A 308 -1.32 -3.73 -6.69
C LEU A 308 -2.39 -3.82 -7.77
N LEU A 309 -2.70 -2.71 -8.44
CA LEU A 309 -3.71 -2.71 -9.50
C LEU A 309 -3.33 -3.62 -10.68
N LYS A 310 -2.03 -3.81 -10.94
CA LYS A 310 -1.55 -4.76 -11.96
C LYS A 310 -1.55 -6.22 -11.48
N ALA A 311 -1.32 -6.44 -10.18
CA ALA A 311 -1.17 -7.77 -9.59
C ALA A 311 -2.52 -8.39 -9.17
N SER A 312 -3.48 -7.57 -8.74
CA SER A 312 -4.79 -8.02 -8.26
C SER A 312 -5.81 -8.13 -9.40
N PRO A 313 -6.68 -9.15 -9.41
CA PRO A 313 -7.75 -9.25 -10.39
C PRO A 313 -8.73 -8.07 -10.32
N PRO A 314 -9.30 -7.64 -11.46
CA PRO A 314 -10.30 -6.57 -11.54
C PRO A 314 -11.66 -6.96 -10.95
N ASP A 315 -11.97 -8.25 -10.84
CA ASP A 315 -13.18 -8.78 -10.20
C ASP A 315 -12.99 -9.07 -8.71
N SER A 316 -11.82 -8.72 -8.15
CA SER A 316 -11.53 -8.97 -6.74
C SER A 316 -12.51 -8.25 -5.82
N VAL A 317 -12.89 -8.88 -4.71
CA VAL A 317 -13.75 -8.27 -3.67
C VAL A 317 -13.11 -7.03 -3.03
N HIS A 318 -11.79 -6.92 -3.12
CA HIS A 318 -11.02 -5.78 -2.62
C HIS A 318 -10.92 -4.61 -3.62
N ARG A 319 -11.28 -4.83 -4.89
CA ARG A 319 -10.89 -3.95 -5.98
C ARG A 319 -11.39 -2.52 -5.81
N GLN A 320 -12.62 -2.34 -5.31
CA GLN A 320 -13.17 -1.02 -5.02
C GLN A 320 -12.21 -0.18 -4.17
N GLN A 321 -11.82 -0.71 -3.00
CA GLN A 321 -10.95 0.03 -2.08
C GLN A 321 -9.54 0.20 -2.64
N ASP A 322 -8.99 -0.83 -3.31
CA ASP A 322 -7.67 -0.73 -3.94
C ASP A 322 -7.62 0.44 -4.94
N VAL A 323 -8.68 0.58 -5.75
CA VAL A 323 -8.81 1.65 -6.75
C VAL A 323 -9.15 2.99 -6.11
N ASP A 324 -10.02 3.03 -5.10
CA ASP A 324 -10.33 4.25 -4.32
C ASP A 324 -9.06 4.85 -3.71
N ILE A 325 -8.25 4.01 -3.06
CA ILE A 325 -6.97 4.41 -2.48
C ILE A 325 -6.01 4.89 -3.57
N TYR A 326 -5.93 4.17 -4.69
CA TYR A 326 -5.09 4.59 -5.82
C TYR A 326 -5.47 5.98 -6.35
N ILE A 327 -6.77 6.26 -6.52
CA ILE A 327 -7.26 7.58 -6.96
C ILE A 327 -6.89 8.66 -5.94
N LEU A 328 -7.15 8.42 -4.65
CA LEU A 328 -6.84 9.38 -3.58
C LEU A 328 -5.34 9.65 -3.48
N LEU A 329 -4.50 8.62 -3.54
CA LEU A 329 -3.03 8.75 -3.56
C LEU A 329 -2.56 9.49 -4.82
N THR A 330 -3.15 9.22 -5.98
CA THR A 330 -2.83 9.94 -7.22
C THR A 330 -3.10 11.43 -7.09
N LEU A 331 -4.26 11.80 -6.55
CA LEU A 331 -4.64 13.20 -6.33
C LEU A 331 -3.73 13.88 -5.30
N VAL A 332 -3.34 13.19 -4.23
CA VAL A 332 -2.41 13.74 -3.24
C VAL A 332 -1.00 13.89 -3.78
N ILE A 333 -0.46 12.89 -4.49
CA ILE A 333 0.94 12.89 -4.95
C ILE A 333 1.13 13.80 -6.16
N GLU A 334 0.28 13.68 -7.18
CA GLU A 334 0.41 14.48 -8.40
C GLU A 334 -0.18 15.88 -8.24
N GLY A 335 -1.14 16.05 -7.33
CA GLY A 335 -1.72 17.36 -6.98
C GLY A 335 -2.17 18.12 -8.22
N PRO A 336 -1.76 19.39 -8.42
CA PRO A 336 -2.19 20.19 -9.56
C PRO A 336 -1.80 19.60 -10.93
N LYS A 337 -0.85 18.66 -11.00
CA LYS A 337 -0.36 18.08 -12.27
C LYS A 337 -1.33 17.08 -12.92
N ILE A 338 -2.29 16.52 -12.17
CA ILE A 338 -3.25 15.53 -12.69
C ILE A 338 -4.67 16.08 -12.72
N GLU A 339 -5.42 15.93 -13.80
CA GLU A 339 -6.85 16.32 -13.84
C GLU A 339 -7.78 15.12 -13.62
N LEU A 340 -9.01 15.35 -13.14
CA LEU A 340 -10.01 14.28 -13.02
C LEU A 340 -10.41 13.70 -14.39
N THR A 341 -10.32 14.51 -15.45
CA THR A 341 -10.55 14.13 -16.85
C THR A 341 -9.39 13.36 -17.46
N SER A 342 -8.25 13.24 -16.76
CA SER A 342 -7.09 12.51 -17.26
C SER A 342 -7.41 11.04 -17.51
N GLY A 343 -6.80 10.45 -18.53
CA GLY A 343 -6.99 9.03 -18.85
C GLY A 343 -6.66 8.09 -17.69
N VAL A 344 -5.73 8.49 -16.80
CA VAL A 344 -5.38 7.72 -15.60
C VAL A 344 -6.56 7.64 -14.62
N ILE A 345 -7.17 8.78 -14.28
CA ILE A 345 -8.31 8.82 -13.36
C ILE A 345 -9.56 8.22 -13.99
N GLN A 346 -9.84 8.54 -15.25
CA GLN A 346 -11.00 8.00 -15.97
C GLN A 346 -10.94 6.48 -16.14
N SER A 347 -9.75 5.92 -16.41
CA SER A 347 -9.57 4.47 -16.47
C SER A 347 -9.82 3.81 -15.11
N ALA A 348 -9.36 4.43 -14.02
CA ALA A 348 -9.60 3.92 -12.66
C ALA A 348 -11.08 3.97 -12.28
N LEU A 349 -11.78 5.06 -12.62
CA LEU A 349 -13.23 5.19 -12.38
C LEU A 349 -14.03 4.15 -13.17
N LYS A 350 -13.69 3.93 -14.45
CA LYS A 350 -14.32 2.87 -15.27
C LYS A 350 -14.09 1.48 -14.69
N GLU A 351 -12.93 1.25 -14.08
CA GLU A 351 -12.65 -0.02 -13.42
C GLU A 351 -13.54 -0.26 -12.20
N LEU A 352 -13.86 0.79 -11.42
CA LEU A 352 -14.86 0.69 -10.35
C LEU A 352 -16.23 0.27 -10.89
N GLU A 353 -16.67 0.82 -12.03
CA GLU A 353 -17.96 0.46 -12.65
C GLU A 353 -18.00 -1.01 -13.09
N ILE A 354 -16.89 -1.54 -13.61
CA ILE A 354 -16.79 -2.95 -14.01
C ILE A 354 -16.84 -3.84 -12.78
N ASN A 355 -16.07 -3.50 -11.75
CA ASN A 355 -16.06 -4.27 -10.52
C ASN A 355 -17.42 -4.23 -9.81
N ASP A 356 -18.11 -3.08 -9.78
CA ASP A 356 -19.47 -2.95 -9.24
C ASP A 356 -20.43 -3.98 -9.83
N LYS A 357 -20.36 -4.22 -11.15
CA LYS A 357 -21.19 -5.23 -11.82
C LYS A 357 -20.83 -6.67 -11.41
N PHE A 358 -19.55 -6.98 -11.19
CA PHE A 358 -19.14 -8.28 -10.64
C PHE A 358 -19.66 -8.46 -9.21
N MET A 359 -19.53 -7.42 -8.39
CA MET A 359 -19.99 -7.38 -7.01
C MET A 359 -21.52 -7.53 -6.92
N GLU A 360 -22.28 -6.87 -7.79
CA GLU A 360 -23.72 -7.11 -7.97
C GLU A 360 -24.02 -8.54 -8.40
N PHE A 361 -23.25 -9.10 -9.33
CA PHE A 361 -23.43 -10.48 -9.80
C PHE A 361 -23.27 -11.49 -8.66
N ILE A 362 -22.33 -11.29 -7.72
CA ILE A 362 -22.18 -12.19 -6.55
C ILE A 362 -23.08 -11.80 -5.36
N ASN A 363 -24.09 -10.94 -5.58
CA ASN A 363 -25.01 -10.42 -4.56
C ASN A 363 -24.31 -9.70 -3.39
N ARG A 364 -23.21 -9.00 -3.67
CA ARG A 364 -22.48 -8.14 -2.73
C ARG A 364 -22.36 -6.73 -3.31
N PRO A 365 -23.44 -5.95 -3.43
CA PRO A 365 -23.34 -4.60 -3.97
C PRO A 365 -22.37 -3.77 -3.11
N THR A 366 -21.52 -2.97 -3.75
CA THR A 366 -20.43 -2.18 -3.15
C THR A 366 -20.88 -1.06 -2.20
N LYS A 367 -22.20 -0.99 -1.95
CA LYS A 367 -22.85 -0.16 -0.95
C LYS A 367 -23.02 -0.87 0.41
N SER A 368 -22.62 -2.14 0.55
CA SER A 368 -22.51 -2.81 1.85
C SER A 368 -21.31 -2.27 2.64
N THR A 369 -21.37 -2.34 3.96
CA THR A 369 -20.58 -1.53 4.91
C THR A 369 -19.06 -1.68 4.87
N ASP A 370 -18.58 -2.67 4.12
CA ASP A 370 -17.24 -3.24 4.07
C ASP A 370 -16.11 -2.21 3.97
N MET A 371 -16.23 -1.13 3.17
CA MET A 371 -15.11 -0.19 2.93
C MET A 371 -15.55 1.28 2.74
N LEU A 372 -16.61 1.68 3.46
CA LEU A 372 -17.26 2.99 3.33
C LEU A 372 -16.29 4.18 3.40
N ARG A 373 -15.29 4.15 4.29
CA ARG A 373 -14.40 5.31 4.50
C ARG A 373 -13.66 5.72 3.22
N MET A 374 -13.06 4.78 2.48
CA MET A 374 -12.30 5.10 1.26
C MET A 374 -13.23 5.48 0.11
N LEU A 375 -14.33 4.73 -0.05
CA LEU A 375 -15.36 5.01 -1.05
C LEU A 375 -15.97 6.41 -0.89
N GLU A 376 -16.41 6.74 0.33
CA GLU A 376 -17.02 8.03 0.65
C GLU A 376 -16.00 9.16 0.55
N SER A 377 -14.75 8.93 0.94
CA SER A 377 -13.67 9.91 0.74
C SER A 377 -13.42 10.18 -0.74
N ARG A 378 -13.33 9.14 -1.57
CA ARG A 378 -13.17 9.30 -3.02
C ARG A 378 -14.36 10.04 -3.62
N LYS A 379 -15.60 9.63 -3.34
CA LYS A 379 -16.81 10.31 -3.84
C LYS A 379 -16.85 11.77 -3.40
N ALA A 380 -16.56 12.04 -2.13
CA ALA A 380 -16.51 13.40 -1.61
C ALA A 380 -15.54 14.28 -2.40
N VAL A 381 -14.38 13.74 -2.79
CA VAL A 381 -13.42 14.46 -3.64
C VAL A 381 -13.90 14.56 -5.08
N VAL A 382 -14.12 13.43 -5.76
CA VAL A 382 -14.38 13.38 -7.21
C VAL A 382 -15.65 14.15 -7.58
N ASP A 383 -16.71 13.99 -6.80
CA ASP A 383 -18.01 14.59 -7.11
C ASP A 383 -18.02 16.11 -6.85
N ARG A 384 -17.24 16.58 -5.88
CA ARG A 384 -17.24 17.99 -5.44
C ARG A 384 -16.07 18.79 -5.95
N LEU A 385 -15.03 18.17 -6.50
CA LEU A 385 -13.84 18.92 -6.94
C LEU A 385 -14.17 20.05 -7.93
N PRO A 386 -15.11 19.91 -8.89
CA PRO A 386 -15.49 21.01 -9.77
C PRO A 386 -16.07 22.21 -9.01
N GLU A 387 -16.98 21.98 -8.07
CA GLU A 387 -17.56 23.01 -7.19
C GLU A 387 -16.50 23.62 -6.28
N ALA A 388 -15.66 22.78 -5.69
CA ALA A 388 -14.53 23.17 -4.85
C ALA A 388 -13.56 24.11 -5.58
N LEU A 389 -13.22 23.81 -6.82
CA LEU A 389 -12.33 24.65 -7.62
C LEU A 389 -13.01 25.95 -8.03
N ALA A 390 -14.31 25.93 -8.35
CA ALA A 390 -15.06 27.15 -8.62
C ALA A 390 -15.08 28.10 -7.40
N GLU A 391 -15.18 27.54 -6.20
CA GLU A 391 -15.24 28.30 -4.94
C GLU A 391 -13.85 28.76 -4.44
N TRP A 392 -12.85 27.88 -4.49
CA TRP A 392 -11.59 28.07 -3.76
C TRP A 392 -10.35 28.30 -4.61
N SER A 393 -10.39 28.13 -5.94
CA SER A 393 -9.19 28.24 -6.80
C SER A 393 -8.44 29.56 -6.65
N ALA A 394 -9.14 30.69 -6.61
CA ALA A 394 -8.52 31.99 -6.44
C ALA A 394 -7.84 32.14 -5.07
N THR A 395 -8.45 31.60 -4.01
CA THR A 395 -7.87 31.58 -2.66
C THR A 395 -6.64 30.68 -2.61
N LEU A 396 -6.70 29.51 -3.25
CA LEU A 396 -5.60 28.57 -3.34
C LEU A 396 -4.40 29.14 -4.08
N GLN A 397 -4.62 29.79 -5.23
CA GLN A 397 -3.56 30.47 -5.99
C GLN A 397 -2.86 31.55 -5.15
N ARG A 398 -3.62 32.32 -4.35
CA ARG A 398 -3.02 33.29 -3.41
C ARG A 398 -2.23 32.60 -2.31
N ALA A 399 -2.76 31.52 -1.73
CA ALA A 399 -2.08 30.76 -0.69
C ALA A 399 -0.77 30.14 -1.18
N ASP A 400 -0.75 29.62 -2.41
CA ASP A 400 0.45 29.04 -3.02
C ASP A 400 1.46 30.13 -3.45
N ALA A 401 1.00 31.32 -3.86
CA ALA A 401 1.87 32.45 -4.19
C ALA A 401 2.52 33.13 -2.97
N ILE A 402 1.83 33.15 -1.81
CA ILE A 402 2.32 33.78 -0.57
C ILE A 402 3.18 32.82 0.24
N MET A 403 3.20 31.51 -0.10
CA MET A 403 4.11 30.56 0.53
C MET A 403 5.53 31.06 0.43
N HIS A 404 6.10 31.43 1.57
CA HIS A 404 7.51 31.75 1.66
C HIS A 404 8.32 30.54 1.18
N GLY A 405 9.37 30.76 0.39
CA GLY A 405 10.45 29.79 0.35
C GLY A 405 10.95 29.68 1.79
N GLY A 406 10.45 28.73 2.55
CA GLY A 406 10.55 28.52 4.01
C GLY A 406 9.49 27.47 4.34
N SER A 407 8.34 27.72 3.71
CA SER A 407 7.15 26.97 3.34
C SER A 407 7.32 25.61 2.66
N ARG A 408 8.12 25.57 1.58
CA ARG A 408 8.16 24.50 0.55
C ARG A 408 8.81 23.18 1.01
N ASN A 409 8.63 22.77 2.27
CA ASN A 409 9.38 21.67 2.89
C ASN A 409 8.91 20.25 2.52
N MET A 410 8.09 20.08 1.49
CA MET A 410 7.64 18.75 1.07
C MET A 410 7.34 18.73 -0.42
N THR A 411 8.37 18.82 -1.25
CA THR A 411 8.27 18.56 -2.69
C THR A 411 8.52 17.08 -2.96
N LEU A 412 7.67 16.50 -3.80
CA LEU A 412 7.87 15.16 -4.35
C LEU A 412 8.84 15.27 -5.53
N PRO A 413 9.79 14.34 -5.69
CA PRO A 413 10.64 14.31 -6.89
C PRO A 413 9.78 14.10 -8.14
N GLU A 414 10.17 14.72 -9.26
CA GLU A 414 9.42 14.62 -10.51
C GLU A 414 9.47 13.18 -11.07
N PRO A 415 8.34 12.61 -11.51
CA PRO A 415 8.35 11.29 -12.12
C PRO A 415 8.99 11.37 -13.51
N ALA A 416 10.07 10.61 -13.73
CA ALA A 416 10.61 10.37 -15.05
C ALA A 416 9.50 9.86 -15.98
N GLN A 417 9.25 10.58 -17.08
CA GLN A 417 8.26 10.18 -18.07
C GLN A 417 8.64 8.83 -18.70
N LYS A 418 7.63 7.96 -18.84
CA LYS A 418 7.67 6.59 -19.41
C LYS A 418 8.30 5.52 -18.54
N GLY A 419 7.43 4.81 -17.83
CA GLY A 419 7.17 3.40 -18.14
C GLY A 419 8.32 2.40 -18.04
N ASP A 420 9.35 2.65 -17.24
CA ASP A 420 10.42 1.68 -17.12
C ASP A 420 10.82 1.43 -15.65
N THR A 421 10.38 0.29 -15.14
CA THR A 421 10.76 -0.25 -13.82
C THR A 421 12.26 -0.52 -13.76
N GLN A 422 12.91 -0.67 -14.92
CA GLN A 422 14.36 -0.81 -15.05
C GLN A 422 15.06 0.54 -14.96
N THR A 423 14.52 1.60 -15.56
CA THR A 423 14.99 2.99 -15.38
C THR A 423 14.82 3.48 -13.93
N LEU A 424 13.77 3.08 -13.19
CA LEU A 424 13.65 3.39 -11.75
C LEU A 424 14.68 2.63 -10.90
N ASN A 425 14.96 1.36 -11.22
CA ASN A 425 16.00 0.60 -10.53
C ASN A 425 17.42 1.06 -10.92
N SER A 426 17.62 1.52 -12.16
CA SER A 426 18.84 2.18 -12.63
C SER A 426 18.99 3.60 -12.07
N TRP A 427 17.90 4.33 -11.84
CA TRP A 427 17.92 5.61 -11.13
C TRP A 427 18.24 5.40 -9.65
N LEU A 428 17.66 4.38 -9.01
CA LEU A 428 17.98 3.98 -7.63
C LEU A 428 19.41 3.46 -7.44
N SER A 429 20.05 2.94 -8.50
CA SER A 429 21.45 2.45 -8.46
C SER A 429 22.48 3.46 -8.96
N ASN A 430 22.17 4.32 -9.93
CA ASN A 430 23.04 5.45 -10.30
C ASN A 430 23.15 6.48 -9.16
N PHE A 431 22.14 6.54 -8.28
CA PHE A 431 22.18 7.25 -7.00
C PHE A 431 23.23 6.69 -6.03
N GLU A 432 23.63 5.42 -6.19
CA GLU A 432 24.63 4.74 -5.35
C GLU A 432 26.07 5.17 -5.68
N ASP A 433 26.33 5.71 -6.88
CA ASP A 433 27.68 5.99 -7.40
C ASP A 433 28.17 7.45 -7.21
N GLU A 434 27.28 8.45 -7.15
CA GLU A 434 27.70 9.87 -7.06
C GLU A 434 27.99 10.38 -5.63
N LEU A 435 27.67 9.58 -4.60
CA LEU A 435 27.96 9.89 -3.20
C LEU A 435 29.46 9.77 -2.82
N GLU A 436 30.31 9.31 -3.72
CA GLU A 436 31.74 9.09 -3.45
C GLU A 436 32.62 10.35 -3.62
N LYS A 437 32.09 11.49 -4.09
CA LYS A 437 32.95 12.63 -4.55
C LYS A 437 32.98 13.91 -3.72
N LYS A 438 32.30 14.04 -2.58
CA LYS A 438 32.36 15.27 -1.76
C LYS A 438 32.46 15.00 -0.25
N GLU A 439 33.62 14.51 0.17
CA GLU A 439 34.05 14.65 1.57
C GLU A 439 35.45 15.28 1.60
N HIS A 440 35.54 16.60 1.85
CA HIS A 440 36.70 17.20 2.54
C HIS A 440 36.31 18.43 3.37
N CYS A 441 36.73 18.32 4.65
CA CYS A 441 37.01 19.30 5.72
C CYS A 441 35.89 20.02 6.53
N ASP A 442 35.77 19.54 7.78
CA ASP A 442 36.03 20.17 9.09
C ASP A 442 35.07 21.17 9.78
N ASP A 443 34.90 20.85 11.08
CA ASP A 443 34.16 21.50 12.17
C ASP A 443 34.43 23.02 12.36
N LYS A 444 33.39 23.75 12.79
CA LYS A 444 33.39 24.64 13.97
C LYS A 444 32.03 25.28 14.28
N ASP A 445 31.77 25.45 15.57
CA ASP A 445 30.64 26.14 16.21
C ASP A 445 30.52 27.62 15.81
N ASP A 446 29.28 28.16 15.73
CA ASP A 446 28.78 29.35 16.45
C ASP A 446 27.46 29.91 15.87
N GLU A 447 26.81 30.72 16.71
CA GLU A 447 25.49 31.35 16.64
C GLU A 447 25.16 32.24 15.41
N ASP A 448 23.84 32.40 15.21
CA ASP A 448 23.13 33.46 14.48
C ASP A 448 23.21 33.48 12.93
N GLY A 449 22.02 33.55 12.30
CA GLY A 449 21.86 33.78 10.87
C GLY A 449 22.00 32.56 9.95
N GLY A 450 21.06 31.62 9.98
CA GLY A 450 20.96 30.57 8.95
C GLY A 450 20.65 31.18 7.56
N PRO A 451 21.31 30.73 6.47
CA PRO A 451 21.13 31.31 5.14
C PRO A 451 19.75 31.02 4.56
N SER A 452 19.37 31.87 3.60
CA SER A 452 18.11 31.90 2.88
C SER A 452 17.74 30.57 2.20
N PHE A 453 16.45 30.26 2.27
CA PHE A 453 15.75 29.11 1.70
C PHE A 453 15.62 29.16 0.15
N SER A 454 16.70 29.41 -0.59
CA SER A 454 16.62 29.32 -2.06
C SER A 454 17.20 28.01 -2.62
N GLU A 455 17.71 27.10 -1.78
CA GLU A 455 18.50 25.96 -2.21
C GLU A 455 18.15 24.66 -1.45
N LEU A 456 16.87 24.30 -1.38
CA LEU A 456 16.45 23.00 -0.87
C LEU A 456 15.71 22.26 -1.98
N PHE A 457 16.46 21.43 -2.71
CA PHE A 457 16.23 20.00 -3.02
C PHE A 457 17.07 19.65 -4.26
N GLU A 458 18.31 19.21 -4.06
CA GLU A 458 18.95 18.26 -4.99
C GLU A 458 18.50 16.84 -4.58
N GLU A 459 18.39 15.93 -5.56
CA GLU A 459 17.80 14.60 -5.42
C GLU A 459 18.43 13.76 -4.27
N ASP A 460 19.63 14.12 -3.82
CA ASP A 460 20.56 13.46 -2.89
C ASP A 460 20.04 13.19 -1.44
N GLU A 461 19.15 14.02 -0.87
CA GLU A 461 18.79 13.88 0.56
C GLU A 461 17.72 12.79 0.86
N LEU A 462 16.90 12.41 -0.13
CA LEU A 462 15.80 11.45 0.06
C LEU A 462 16.24 9.98 0.08
N ALA A 463 17.39 9.64 -0.51
CA ALA A 463 17.91 8.26 -0.47
C ALA A 463 18.61 7.91 0.84
N LEU A 464 19.06 8.90 1.62
CA LEU A 464 19.63 8.69 2.96
C LEU A 464 18.61 8.09 3.96
N MET A 465 17.33 8.04 3.58
CA MET A 465 16.19 7.68 4.42
C MET A 465 15.54 6.34 4.07
N ARG A 466 16.20 5.43 3.33
CA ARG A 466 15.61 4.08 3.05
C ARG A 466 16.56 2.93 3.35
N CYS A 467 16.01 1.83 3.85
CA CYS A 467 16.76 0.59 4.04
C CYS A 467 17.18 0.01 2.67
N SER A 468 18.47 -0.24 2.46
CA SER A 468 19.03 -0.75 1.20
C SER A 468 18.55 -2.17 0.84
N TRP A 469 17.95 -2.91 1.77
CA TRP A 469 17.44 -4.26 1.49
C TRP A 469 15.91 -4.30 1.33
N CYS A 470 15.18 -3.79 2.32
CA CYS A 470 13.71 -3.88 2.35
C CYS A 470 13.03 -2.62 1.82
N PHE A 471 13.81 -1.58 1.46
CA PHE A 471 13.34 -0.31 0.90
C PHE A 471 12.36 0.46 1.78
N ARG A 472 12.21 0.06 3.06
CA ARG A 472 11.40 0.78 4.03
C ARG A 472 12.00 2.19 4.25
N PRO A 473 11.20 3.25 4.10
CA PRO A 473 11.60 4.58 4.56
C PRO A 473 11.75 4.62 6.08
N SER A 474 12.85 5.22 6.56
CA SER A 474 13.06 5.55 7.95
C SER A 474 14.15 6.60 8.13
N VAL A 475 13.96 7.51 9.07
CA VAL A 475 15.01 8.44 9.54
C VAL A 475 16.06 7.74 10.42
N VAL A 476 15.74 6.56 11.00
CA VAL A 476 16.63 5.83 11.91
C VAL A 476 17.14 4.56 11.23
N LEU A 477 18.13 4.72 10.35
CA LEU A 477 18.78 3.61 9.67
C LEU A 477 20.23 3.45 10.14
N LYS A 478 20.63 2.20 10.34
CA LYS A 478 22.00 1.83 10.72
C LYS A 478 22.85 1.75 9.46
N LYS A 479 23.92 2.55 9.40
CA LYS A 479 24.94 2.43 8.35
C LYS A 479 25.70 1.11 8.48
N CYS A 480 26.21 0.59 7.36
CA CYS A 480 27.18 -0.49 7.38
C CYS A 480 28.41 -0.08 8.20
N GLY A 481 28.75 -0.86 9.23
CA GLY A 481 29.88 -0.53 10.12
C GLY A 481 31.26 -0.58 9.45
N ARG A 482 31.37 -1.04 8.18
CA ARG A 482 32.63 -1.11 7.43
C ARG A 482 32.80 0.05 6.45
N CYS A 483 31.92 0.18 5.46
CA CYS A 483 32.03 1.24 4.44
C CYS A 483 31.12 2.44 4.70
N GLY A 484 30.17 2.37 5.64
CA GLY A 484 29.23 3.46 5.89
C GLY A 484 28.14 3.68 4.84
N ILE A 485 28.24 3.03 3.66
CA ILE A 485 27.43 3.30 2.47
C ILE A 485 25.97 2.81 2.63
N PRO A 486 25.66 1.49 2.60
CA PRO A 486 24.26 1.06 2.69
C PRO A 486 23.74 1.22 4.11
N ARG A 487 22.44 1.46 4.21
CA ARG A 487 21.71 1.76 5.44
C ARG A 487 20.64 0.70 5.67
N TYR A 488 20.43 0.29 6.92
CA TYR A 488 19.57 -0.84 7.25
C TYR A 488 18.64 -0.50 8.40
N CYS A 489 17.37 -0.91 8.30
CA CYS A 489 16.45 -0.76 9.42
C CYS A 489 16.76 -1.71 10.59
N ASP A 490 17.41 -2.85 10.32
CA ASP A 490 17.87 -3.81 11.32
C ASP A 490 19.05 -4.67 10.81
N SER A 491 19.65 -5.43 11.72
CA SER A 491 20.80 -6.32 11.41
C SER A 491 20.43 -7.49 10.50
N GLU A 492 19.15 -7.85 10.43
CA GLU A 492 18.67 -8.90 9.53
C GLU A 492 18.67 -8.41 8.07
N CYS A 493 18.21 -7.17 7.82
CA CYS A 493 18.32 -6.53 6.51
C CYS A 493 19.77 -6.43 6.04
N GLN A 494 20.70 -6.11 6.95
CA GLN A 494 22.13 -6.12 6.64
C GLN A 494 22.61 -7.53 6.26
N LYS A 495 22.28 -8.56 7.05
CA LYS A 495 22.65 -9.96 6.75
C LYS A 495 22.10 -10.45 5.41
N ASN A 496 20.86 -10.09 5.09
CA ASN A 496 20.22 -10.51 3.84
C ASN A 496 20.83 -9.79 2.63
N HIS A 497 21.13 -8.48 2.75
CA HIS A 497 21.82 -7.73 1.70
C HIS A 497 23.31 -8.09 1.59
N TRP A 498 23.93 -8.61 2.65
CA TRP A 498 25.38 -8.85 2.71
C TRP A 498 25.91 -9.72 1.56
N LYS A 499 25.11 -10.67 1.05
CA LYS A 499 25.54 -11.53 -0.06
C LYS A 499 25.87 -10.73 -1.33
N GLU A 500 25.10 -9.70 -1.61
CA GLU A 500 25.26 -8.79 -2.74
C GLU A 500 26.26 -7.67 -2.37
N HIS A 501 26.02 -7.00 -1.23
CA HIS A 501 26.83 -5.87 -0.80
C HIS A 501 28.30 -6.19 -0.52
N LYS A 502 28.62 -7.39 -0.01
CA LYS A 502 30.02 -7.75 0.34
C LYS A 502 31.00 -7.62 -0.84
N ILE A 503 30.49 -7.70 -2.07
CA ILE A 503 31.28 -7.61 -3.31
C ILE A 503 31.83 -6.19 -3.50
N VAL A 504 31.09 -5.19 -3.04
CA VAL A 504 31.41 -3.76 -3.16
C VAL A 504 31.75 -3.11 -1.81
N CYS A 505 31.72 -3.88 -0.71
CA CYS A 505 31.88 -3.35 0.64
C CYS A 505 33.35 -3.00 0.96
N GLY A 506 33.67 -1.71 0.89
CA GLY A 506 35.00 -1.17 1.20
C GLY A 506 35.96 -1.12 0.01
N HIS A 507 35.42 -1.13 -1.21
CA HIS A 507 36.14 -0.70 -2.41
C HIS A 507 35.88 0.80 -2.60
N ASP A 508 36.93 1.63 -2.63
CA ASP A 508 36.85 3.01 -3.13
C ASP A 508 36.67 2.93 -4.65
N MET A 509 35.55 3.37 -5.24
CA MET A 509 35.46 3.49 -6.69
C MET A 509 36.04 4.84 -7.12
N ASP A 510 37.37 4.89 -7.26
CA ASP A 510 38.08 5.95 -7.99
C ASP A 510 37.62 5.96 -9.47
N ILE A 511 36.55 6.70 -9.77
CA ILE A 511 36.14 7.01 -11.15
C ILE A 511 36.80 8.33 -11.57
N ASP A 512 37.94 8.18 -12.24
CA ASP A 512 38.75 9.21 -12.92
C ASP A 512 37.89 9.94 -13.98
N LEU A 513 37.23 11.03 -13.59
CA LEU A 513 36.62 11.99 -14.52
C LEU A 513 37.68 12.99 -14.96
N ARG A 514 38.51 12.61 -15.94
CA ARG A 514 39.26 13.58 -16.72
C ARG A 514 38.37 14.13 -17.83
N GLN A 515 37.87 15.34 -17.62
CA GLN A 515 37.59 16.25 -18.72
C GLN A 515 38.92 16.53 -19.42
N ASP A 516 39.05 16.12 -20.67
CA ASP A 516 39.65 16.91 -21.74
C ASP A 516 39.29 16.25 -23.09
N ASP A 517 39.09 17.10 -24.09
CA ASP A 517 38.81 16.82 -25.52
C ASP A 517 37.34 16.77 -25.99
N VAL A 518 36.62 17.89 -25.81
CA VAL A 518 35.68 18.36 -26.84
C VAL A 518 36.00 19.80 -27.21
N ALA A 519 37.09 19.99 -27.94
CA ALA A 519 37.32 21.16 -28.79
C ALA A 519 38.24 20.77 -29.95
N THR A 520 37.67 20.44 -31.11
CA THR A 520 38.15 20.70 -32.49
C THR A 520 37.66 19.64 -33.48
N LEU A 521 36.42 19.78 -33.96
CA LEU A 521 36.04 19.29 -35.29
C LEU A 521 35.12 20.30 -35.96
N SER A 522 35.69 21.47 -36.27
CA SER A 522 35.28 22.28 -37.42
C SER A 522 36.52 22.52 -38.28
N ASP A 523 36.33 22.37 -39.58
CA ASP A 523 37.23 22.73 -40.68
C ASP A 523 38.33 21.73 -41.07
N SER A 524 38.06 20.99 -42.15
CA SER A 524 38.76 21.08 -43.44
C SER A 524 38.91 19.73 -44.17
N VAL A 525 37.97 19.42 -45.06
CA VAL A 525 38.24 18.54 -46.22
C VAL A 525 38.10 19.39 -47.47
N HIS A 526 39.24 19.91 -47.94
CA HIS A 526 39.42 20.38 -49.30
C HIS A 526 40.30 19.35 -50.03
N MET A 527 39.82 18.91 -51.19
CA MET A 527 40.53 18.02 -52.11
C MET A 527 41.85 18.62 -52.59
N PRO A 528 42.77 17.78 -53.07
CA PRO A 528 43.58 18.14 -54.22
C PRO A 528 43.45 17.13 -55.37
N SER A 529 43.14 17.72 -56.53
CA SER A 529 43.43 17.35 -57.94
C SER A 529 43.16 15.93 -58.43
#